data_AF-A0A926SY49-F1
#
_entry.id   AF-A0A926SY49-F1
#
_cell.length_a   1.000
_cell.length_b   1.000
_cell.length_c   1.000
_cell.angle_alpha   90.00
_cell.angle_beta   90.00
_cell.angle_gamma   90.00
#
_symmetry.space_group_name_H-M   'P 1'
#
loop_
_entity.id
_entity.type
_entity.pdbx_description
1 polymer ?
#
loop_
_entity_poly.entity_id
_entity_poly.type
_entity_poly.pdbx_seq_one_letter_code
_entity_poly.pdbx_strand_id
1 'polypeptide(L)'
;MEILQKTPTQLTLGFRPWYLWIYGGLSLVGGLVMAFVIVFPISKTNTFTCVRSQPSGGNCQLVSSTLLQSHVKTIPLKELQGARFNKVNNSNGNPEPRVVLLTSQGEVPFPFIRSYHATAQYTQLKWMASEINSFVKKPDEQSLTVEEGDLKTGWVICAFFGLNLVWFVFEGAVVTCRFDKTLGSMTTKKQWWLVTKTIEKPLREIVDVQVQERHTRSGKIYRISLVLASGKRLSLTPYHPNPGSKKKQTQETADFITKFLNLKAIDNQEQDFISG
;
A
#
# COMPACT_ATOMS: atom_id res chain seq x y z
N MET A 1 -18.04 -12.12 -16.95
CA MET A 1 -18.71 -13.19 -16.18
C MET A 1 -18.71 -14.41 -17.08
N GLU A 2 -18.42 -15.58 -16.54
CA GLU A 2 -18.26 -16.81 -17.31
C GLU A 2 -19.28 -17.85 -16.84
N ILE A 3 -19.74 -18.70 -17.75
CA ILE A 3 -20.63 -19.81 -17.41
C ILE A 3 -19.77 -20.95 -16.88
N LEU A 4 -19.92 -21.28 -15.60
CA LEU A 4 -19.18 -22.36 -14.94
C LEU A 4 -19.88 -23.71 -15.09
N GLN A 5 -21.22 -23.71 -15.10
CA GLN A 5 -22.03 -24.93 -15.22
C GLN A 5 -23.35 -24.61 -15.91
N LYS A 6 -23.77 -25.49 -16.81
CA LYS A 6 -25.04 -25.40 -17.53
C LYS A 6 -25.70 -26.77 -17.60
N THR A 7 -26.85 -26.90 -16.96
CA THR A 7 -27.78 -28.02 -17.11
C THR A 7 -29.19 -27.45 -17.37
N PRO A 8 -30.19 -28.26 -17.73
CA PRO A 8 -31.57 -27.78 -17.90
C PRO A 8 -32.17 -27.16 -16.63
N THR A 9 -31.70 -27.62 -15.46
CA THR A 9 -32.21 -27.25 -14.14
C THR A 9 -31.31 -26.29 -13.38
N GLN A 10 -30.02 -26.18 -13.74
CA GLN A 10 -29.06 -25.37 -13.00
C GLN A 10 -28.16 -24.55 -13.94
N LEU A 11 -27.99 -23.27 -13.61
CA LEU A 11 -27.05 -22.37 -14.26
C LEU A 11 -26.14 -21.74 -13.20
N THR A 12 -24.83 -21.95 -13.33
CA THR A 12 -23.84 -21.34 -12.44
C THR A 12 -22.96 -20.39 -13.24
N LEU A 13 -22.91 -19.13 -12.82
CA LEU A 13 -22.10 -18.06 -13.39
C LEU A 13 -21.01 -17.65 -12.40
N GLY A 14 -19.81 -17.39 -12.90
CA GLY A 14 -18.67 -16.96 -12.11
C GLY A 14 -18.10 -15.62 -12.60
N PHE A 15 -17.69 -14.78 -11.65
CA PHE A 15 -16.86 -13.62 -11.91
C PHE A 15 -15.63 -13.68 -11.00
N ARG A 16 -14.45 -13.70 -11.62
CA ARG A 16 -13.15 -13.68 -10.94
C ARG A 16 -12.40 -12.42 -11.39
N PRO A 17 -12.09 -11.47 -10.49
CA PRO A 17 -11.37 -10.25 -10.85
C PRO A 17 -9.86 -10.52 -10.96
N TRP A 18 -9.46 -11.41 -11.87
CA TRP A 18 -8.07 -11.88 -12.00
C TRP A 18 -7.08 -10.73 -12.20
N TYR A 19 -7.46 -9.68 -12.92
CA TYR A 19 -6.61 -8.52 -13.15
C TYR A 19 -6.32 -7.76 -11.84
N LEU A 20 -7.30 -7.63 -10.93
CA LEU A 20 -7.05 -7.04 -9.61
C LEU A 20 -6.08 -7.88 -8.79
N TRP A 21 -6.12 -9.21 -8.93
CA TRP A 21 -5.17 -10.09 -8.25
C TRP A 21 -3.77 -9.97 -8.83
N ILE A 22 -3.64 -9.83 -10.15
CA ILE A 22 -2.33 -9.61 -10.80
C ILE A 22 -1.77 -8.25 -10.40
N TYR A 23 -2.56 -7.17 -10.47
CA TYR A 23 -2.12 -5.85 -10.05
C TYR A 23 -1.78 -5.83 -8.56
N GLY A 24 -2.62 -6.42 -7.71
CA GLY A 24 -2.34 -6.53 -6.28
C GLY A 24 -1.07 -7.33 -5.99
N GLY A 25 -0.86 -8.45 -6.68
CA GLY A 25 0.34 -9.26 -6.57
C GLY A 25 1.60 -8.51 -7.03
N LEU A 26 1.54 -7.83 -8.17
CA LEU A 26 2.64 -7.03 -8.68
C LEU A 26 2.95 -5.83 -7.77
N SER A 27 1.93 -5.16 -7.25
CA SER A 27 2.08 -4.08 -6.27
C SER A 27 2.71 -4.56 -4.97
N LEU A 28 2.38 -5.77 -4.49
CA LEU A 28 3.01 -6.37 -3.32
C LEU A 28 4.50 -6.61 -3.57
N VAL A 29 4.84 -7.30 -4.67
CA VAL A 29 6.24 -7.60 -5.00
C VAL A 29 7.04 -6.32 -5.22
N GLY A 30 6.52 -5.39 -6.01
CA GLY A 30 7.15 -4.09 -6.27
C GLY A 30 7.31 -3.27 -4.98
N GLY A 31 6.31 -3.27 -4.10
CA GLY A 31 6.37 -2.62 -2.79
C GLY A 31 7.43 -3.21 -1.88
N LEU A 32 7.57 -4.54 -1.84
CA LEU A 32 8.62 -5.20 -1.07
C LEU A 32 10.03 -4.89 -1.60
N VAL A 33 10.21 -4.91 -2.92
CA VAL A 33 11.48 -4.55 -3.56
C VAL A 33 11.82 -3.08 -3.27
N MET A 34 10.86 -2.17 -3.44
CA MET A 34 11.03 -0.75 -3.10
C MET A 34 11.37 -0.55 -1.62
N ALA A 35 10.69 -1.25 -0.72
CA ALA A 35 10.95 -1.18 0.70
C ALA A 35 12.38 -1.63 1.03
N PHE A 36 12.85 -2.72 0.43
CA PHE A 36 14.17 -3.27 0.72
C PHE A 36 15.30 -2.45 0.08
N VAL A 37 15.13 -2.00 -1.17
CA VAL A 37 16.17 -1.30 -1.93
C VAL A 37 16.24 0.19 -1.57
N ILE A 38 15.11 0.83 -1.29
CA ILE A 38 15.05 2.29 -1.12
C ILE A 38 14.73 2.65 0.32
N VAL A 39 13.71 2.06 0.92
CA VAL A 39 13.28 2.49 2.27
C VAL A 39 14.28 2.06 3.33
N PHE A 40 14.76 0.81 3.29
CA PHE A 40 15.63 0.27 4.32
C PHE A 40 16.99 0.99 4.44
N PRO A 41 17.67 1.39 3.35
CA PRO A 41 18.91 2.16 3.46
C PRO A 41 18.70 3.59 3.99
N ILE A 42 17.55 4.20 3.69
CA ILE A 42 17.25 5.61 4.02
C ILE A 42 16.64 5.73 5.42
N SER A 43 15.94 4.69 5.90
CA SER A 43 15.26 4.67 7.20
C SER A 43 16.21 4.28 8.33
N LYS A 44 17.24 5.10 8.51
CA LYS A 44 18.13 5.06 9.65
C LYS A 44 17.97 6.36 10.43
N THR A 45 18.21 6.31 11.73
CA THR A 45 18.42 7.49 12.54
C THR A 45 19.67 7.26 13.36
N ASN A 46 20.57 8.24 13.35
CA ASN A 46 21.74 8.26 14.20
C ASN A 46 21.57 9.41 15.19
N THR A 47 21.49 9.07 16.46
CA THR A 47 21.34 10.04 17.54
C THR A 47 22.59 9.97 18.40
N PHE A 48 23.22 11.12 18.62
CA PHE A 48 24.32 11.26 19.55
C PHE A 48 23.88 12.15 20.70
N THR A 49 23.77 11.53 21.87
CA THR A 49 23.30 12.19 23.08
C THR A 49 24.40 12.16 24.13
N CYS A 50 24.82 13.31 24.62
CA CYS A 50 25.72 13.44 25.76
C CYS A 50 24.97 14.04 26.93
N VAL A 51 25.13 13.46 28.12
CA VAL A 51 24.59 13.99 29.37
C VAL A 51 25.72 14.14 30.38
N ARG A 52 25.87 15.35 30.92
CA ARG A 52 26.78 15.65 32.04
C ARG A 52 26.07 15.38 33.35
N SER A 53 26.55 14.43 34.13
CA SER A 53 26.09 14.21 35.51
C SER A 53 26.87 15.06 36.52
N GLN A 54 28.10 15.45 36.17
CA GLN A 54 29.00 16.33 36.94
C GLN A 54 29.85 17.16 35.94
N PRO A 55 30.48 18.28 36.34
CA PRO A 55 31.25 19.15 35.44
C PRO A 55 32.35 18.42 34.63
N SER A 56 32.89 17.32 35.19
CA SER A 56 33.91 16.45 34.59
C SER A 56 33.45 15.00 34.37
N GLY A 57 32.16 14.70 34.56
CA GLY A 57 31.63 13.35 34.56
C GLY A 57 30.31 13.23 33.79
N GLY A 58 30.18 12.18 33.00
CA GLY A 58 29.00 11.95 32.16
C GLY A 58 29.26 10.89 31.11
N ASN A 59 28.21 10.56 30.35
CA ASN A 59 28.28 9.58 29.27
C ASN A 59 27.65 10.16 28.00
N CYS A 60 28.25 9.82 26.88
CA CYS A 60 27.72 10.02 25.56
C CYS A 60 27.26 8.69 24.98
N GLN A 61 26.14 8.68 24.27
CA GLN A 61 25.58 7.52 23.61
C GLN A 61 25.42 7.86 22.13
N LEU A 62 26.02 7.04 21.29
CA LEU A 62 25.77 7.01 19.86
C LEU A 62 24.81 5.87 19.58
N VAL A 63 23.55 6.22 19.29
CA VAL A 63 22.47 5.30 19.00
C VAL A 63 22.22 5.31 17.51
N SER A 64 22.47 4.18 16.86
CA SER A 64 22.10 3.95 15.46
C SER A 64 20.87 3.06 15.41
N SER A 65 19.75 3.65 15.04
CA SER A 65 18.46 2.96 14.95
C SER A 65 18.07 2.76 13.49
N THR A 66 17.56 1.59 13.20
CA THR A 66 16.86 1.25 11.95
C THR A 66 15.40 0.93 12.28
N LEU A 67 14.57 0.69 11.27
CA LEU A 67 13.19 0.23 11.47
C LEU A 67 13.07 -1.06 12.30
N LEU A 68 14.10 -1.92 12.33
CA LEU A 68 14.03 -3.24 12.98
C LEU A 68 14.93 -3.37 14.21
N GLN A 69 16.06 -2.67 14.26
CA GLN A 69 17.09 -2.86 15.28
C GLN A 69 17.78 -1.53 15.64
N SER A 70 18.14 -1.38 16.90
CA SER A 70 18.98 -0.30 17.41
C SER A 70 20.32 -0.83 17.93
N HIS A 71 21.40 -0.13 17.63
CA HIS A 71 22.74 -0.38 18.16
C HIS A 71 23.18 0.83 18.99
N VAL A 72 23.64 0.59 20.22
CA VAL A 72 24.07 1.65 21.14
C VAL A 72 25.56 1.51 21.41
N LYS A 73 26.32 2.58 21.17
CA LYS A 73 27.72 2.69 21.57
C LYS A 73 27.85 3.78 22.63
N THR A 74 28.27 3.39 23.83
CA THR A 74 28.51 4.33 24.93
C THR A 74 29.96 4.79 24.92
N ILE A 75 30.17 6.10 25.04
CA ILE A 75 31.47 6.77 25.09
C ILE A 75 31.51 7.61 26.37
N PRO A 76 32.42 7.34 27.32
CA PRO A 76 32.57 8.17 28.51
C PRO A 76 32.92 9.61 28.12
N LEU A 77 32.31 10.61 28.76
CA LEU A 77 32.52 12.02 28.41
C LEU A 77 33.99 12.45 28.53
N LYS A 78 34.72 11.87 29.48
CA LYS A 78 36.16 12.12 29.69
C LYS A 78 37.02 11.70 28.51
N GLU A 79 36.55 10.74 27.71
CA GLU A 79 37.25 10.26 26.53
C GLU A 79 36.95 11.12 25.30
N LEU A 80 35.84 11.89 25.29
CA LEU A 80 35.44 12.72 24.16
C LEU A 80 36.26 14.01 24.10
N GLN A 81 37.10 14.14 23.06
CA GLN A 81 37.94 15.31 22.83
C GLN A 81 37.30 16.33 21.89
N GLY A 82 36.33 15.90 21.08
CA GLY A 82 35.62 16.75 20.13
C GLY A 82 35.11 15.98 18.91
N ALA A 83 34.82 16.72 17.84
CA ALA A 83 34.43 16.17 16.55
C ALA A 83 35.14 16.89 15.40
N ARG A 84 35.41 16.15 14.33
CA ARG A 84 36.03 16.69 13.10
C ARG A 84 35.18 16.36 11.89
N PHE A 85 35.01 17.36 11.04
CA PHE A 85 34.47 17.19 9.70
C PHE A 85 35.63 16.87 8.73
N ASN A 86 35.56 15.72 8.05
CA ASN A 86 36.55 15.28 7.07
C ASN A 86 35.88 14.93 5.74
N LYS A 87 36.68 14.99 4.66
CA LYS A 87 36.34 14.38 3.37
C LYS A 87 37.19 13.14 3.20
N VAL A 88 36.55 11.97 3.10
CA VAL A 88 37.25 10.69 2.89
C VAL A 88 36.85 10.16 1.52
N ASN A 89 37.82 9.73 0.72
CA ASN A 89 37.51 9.15 -0.58
C ASN A 89 36.80 7.81 -0.38
N ASN A 90 35.65 7.66 -1.03
CA ASN A 90 34.93 6.39 -1.05
C ASN A 90 35.61 5.38 -1.99
N SER A 91 35.08 4.17 -2.06
CA SER A 91 35.60 3.08 -2.91
C SER A 91 35.66 3.44 -4.39
N ASN A 92 34.90 4.45 -4.84
CA ASN A 92 34.88 4.92 -6.22
C ASN A 92 35.80 6.15 -6.42
N GLY A 93 36.63 6.49 -5.42
CA GLY A 93 37.54 7.64 -5.47
C GLY A 93 36.88 9.00 -5.25
N ASN A 94 35.56 9.05 -5.04
CA ASN A 94 34.84 10.30 -4.85
C ASN A 94 34.92 10.76 -3.38
N PRO A 95 35.20 12.05 -3.11
CA PRO A 95 35.28 12.56 -1.75
C PRO A 95 33.90 12.55 -1.09
N GLU A 96 33.79 11.83 0.01
CA GLU A 96 32.57 11.66 0.80
C GLU A 96 32.72 12.44 2.14
N PRO A 97 31.84 13.42 2.41
CA PRO A 97 31.89 14.18 3.65
C PRO A 97 31.43 13.31 4.83
N ARG A 98 32.17 13.33 5.94
CA ARG A 98 31.81 12.61 7.17
C ARG A 98 32.23 13.37 8.43
N VAL A 99 31.47 13.17 9.50
CA VAL A 99 31.85 13.59 10.85
C VAL A 99 32.52 12.41 11.56
N VAL A 100 33.58 12.71 12.32
CA VAL A 100 34.30 11.74 13.12
C VAL A 100 34.41 12.28 14.53
N LEU A 101 34.02 11.49 15.51
CA LEU A 101 34.20 11.79 16.93
C LEU A 101 35.65 11.48 17.30
N LEU A 102 36.32 12.44 17.92
CA LEU A 102 37.68 12.31 18.42
C LEU A 102 37.61 11.82 19.86
N THR A 103 38.11 10.63 20.12
CA THR A 103 38.19 10.07 21.47
C THR A 103 39.64 9.78 21.86
N SER A 104 39.93 9.69 23.17
CA SER A 104 41.25 9.28 23.66
C SER A 104 41.68 7.89 23.18
N GLN A 105 40.72 7.02 22.84
CA GLN A 105 40.96 5.67 22.32
C GLN A 105 41.06 5.63 20.79
N GLY A 106 40.88 6.77 20.10
CA GLY A 106 40.96 6.89 18.64
C GLY A 106 39.75 7.56 18.01
N GLU A 107 39.65 7.42 16.69
CA GLU A 107 38.58 8.02 15.89
C GLU A 107 37.35 7.10 15.81
N VAL A 108 36.17 7.60 16.20
CA VAL A 108 34.89 6.90 16.02
C VAL A 108 34.10 7.56 14.90
N PRO A 109 33.86 6.89 13.76
CA PRO A 109 33.09 7.47 12.67
C PRO A 109 31.65 7.71 13.13
N PHE A 110 31.12 8.91 12.85
CA PHE A 110 29.71 9.18 13.02
C PHE A 110 28.96 8.54 11.83
N PRO A 111 28.05 7.59 12.07
CA PRO A 111 27.23 7.02 11.03
C PRO A 111 26.33 8.14 10.48
N PHE A 112 26.46 8.45 9.20
CA PHE A 112 25.68 9.49 8.54
C PHE A 112 24.82 8.88 7.45
N ILE A 113 23.74 9.57 7.07
CA ILE A 113 22.82 9.09 6.04
C ILE A 113 23.10 9.88 4.77
N ARG A 114 23.30 9.17 3.65
CA ARG A 114 23.47 9.83 2.35
C ARG A 114 22.19 10.58 2.00
N SER A 115 22.29 11.91 1.96
CA SER A 115 21.24 12.76 1.41
C SER A 115 21.44 12.91 -0.09
N TYR A 116 20.34 13.01 -0.84
CA TYR A 116 20.36 13.30 -2.28
C TYR A 116 20.86 14.72 -2.58
N HIS A 117 20.86 15.63 -1.59
CA HIS A 117 21.30 17.01 -1.71
C HIS A 117 22.67 17.24 -1.05
N ALA A 118 23.74 17.11 -1.85
CA ALA A 118 25.13 17.21 -1.37
C ALA A 118 25.46 18.53 -0.65
N THR A 119 24.89 19.67 -1.09
CA THR A 119 25.20 20.99 -0.51
C THR A 119 24.58 21.19 0.87
N ALA A 120 23.30 20.82 1.04
CA ALA A 120 22.62 20.89 2.35
C ALA A 120 23.29 19.95 3.36
N GLN A 121 23.69 18.77 2.88
CA GLN A 121 24.41 17.77 3.68
C GLN A 121 25.75 18.29 4.20
N TYR A 122 26.53 18.99 3.37
CA TYR A 122 27.82 19.55 3.76
C TYR A 122 27.69 20.53 4.93
N THR A 123 26.74 21.47 4.84
CA THR A 123 26.52 22.49 5.87
C THR A 123 26.05 21.86 7.19
N GLN A 124 25.16 20.87 7.12
CA GLN A 124 24.64 20.16 8.30
C GLN A 124 25.74 19.38 9.04
N LEU A 125 26.60 18.65 8.32
CA LEU A 125 27.70 17.90 8.92
C LEU A 125 28.75 18.84 9.55
N LYS A 126 29.03 19.98 8.90
CA LYS A 126 29.95 20.99 9.45
C LYS A 126 29.37 21.63 10.71
N TRP A 127 28.08 21.95 10.71
CA TRP A 127 27.37 22.48 11.88
C TRP A 127 27.39 21.47 13.03
N MET A 128 27.09 20.20 12.77
CA MET A 128 27.13 19.12 13.76
C MET A 128 28.49 19.00 14.46
N ALA A 129 29.58 18.99 13.70
CA ALA A 129 30.93 18.96 14.29
C ALA A 129 31.21 20.21 15.15
N SER A 130 30.74 21.38 14.71
CA SER A 130 30.87 22.63 15.48
C SER A 130 30.07 22.60 16.78
N GLU A 131 28.86 22.03 16.76
CA GLU A 131 27.99 21.91 17.93
C GLU A 131 28.61 20.99 18.98
N ILE A 132 29.11 19.82 18.57
CA ILE A 132 29.82 18.89 19.45
C ILE A 132 31.07 19.55 20.06
N ASN A 133 31.85 20.28 19.26
CA ASN A 133 33.02 21.00 19.76
C ASN A 133 32.65 22.13 20.72
N SER A 134 31.50 22.77 20.54
CA SER A 134 31.01 23.83 21.43
C SER A 134 30.60 23.25 22.79
N PHE A 135 29.88 22.13 22.78
CA PHE A 135 29.49 21.39 23.99
C PHE A 135 30.71 20.89 24.79
N VAL A 136 31.76 20.40 24.10
CA VAL A 136 33.00 19.98 24.78
C VAL A 136 33.69 21.16 25.46
N LYS A 137 33.70 22.34 24.82
CA LYS A 137 34.35 23.56 25.34
C LYS A 137 33.57 24.28 26.42
N LYS A 138 32.24 24.16 26.45
CA LYS A 138 31.36 24.83 27.41
C LYS A 138 30.89 23.86 28.49
N PRO A 139 31.48 23.89 29.70
CA PRO A 139 31.08 22.99 30.78
C PRO A 139 29.67 23.25 31.32
N ASP A 140 29.10 24.42 31.05
CA ASP A 140 27.77 24.83 31.53
C ASP A 140 26.62 24.17 30.77
N GLU A 141 26.87 23.63 29.57
CA GLU A 141 25.87 22.89 28.80
C GLU A 141 25.73 21.47 29.36
N GLN A 142 24.57 21.17 29.97
CA GLN A 142 24.32 19.89 30.66
C GLN A 142 24.04 18.73 29.71
N SER A 143 23.50 19.00 28.52
CA SER A 143 23.17 17.96 27.55
C SER A 143 23.32 18.45 26.11
N LEU A 144 23.80 17.57 25.25
CA LEU A 144 23.79 17.76 23.80
C LEU A 144 23.04 16.59 23.18
N THR A 145 22.12 16.87 22.27
CA THR A 145 21.52 15.84 21.40
C THR A 145 21.61 16.30 19.97
N VAL A 146 22.30 15.51 19.15
CA VAL A 146 22.36 15.69 17.70
C VAL A 146 21.69 14.48 17.07
N GLU A 147 20.70 14.73 16.22
CA GLU A 147 19.97 13.69 15.50
C GLU A 147 20.14 13.88 13.99
N GLU A 148 20.39 12.78 13.29
CA GLU A 148 20.45 12.73 11.83
C GLU A 148 19.62 11.55 11.31
N GLY A 149 18.70 11.83 10.40
CA GLY A 149 17.83 10.83 9.76
C GLY A 149 16.35 11.12 9.91
N ASP A 150 15.52 10.38 9.17
CA ASP A 150 14.08 10.46 9.30
C ASP A 150 13.44 9.08 9.11
N LEU A 151 13.01 8.48 10.23
CA LEU A 151 12.24 7.23 10.21
C LEU A 151 10.80 7.43 9.71
N LYS A 152 10.27 8.67 9.74
CA LYS A 152 8.87 8.95 9.38
C LYS A 152 8.62 8.69 7.90
N THR A 153 9.56 9.09 7.05
CA THR A 153 9.48 8.81 5.60
C THR A 153 9.33 7.30 5.33
N GLY A 154 10.07 6.46 6.04
CA GLY A 154 9.95 5.01 5.90
C GLY A 154 8.57 4.48 6.32
N TRP A 155 8.06 4.94 7.47
CA TRP A 155 6.72 4.59 7.93
C TRP A 155 5.61 5.03 6.98
N VAL A 156 5.71 6.22 6.38
CA VAL A 156 4.75 6.71 5.39
C VAL A 156 4.72 5.82 4.15
N ILE A 157 5.88 5.40 3.65
CA ILE A 157 5.97 4.51 2.49
C ILE A 157 5.39 3.13 2.83
N CYS A 158 5.74 2.56 3.99
CA CYS A 158 5.18 1.30 4.46
C CYS A 158 3.65 1.38 4.61
N ALA A 159 3.12 2.48 5.17
CA ALA A 159 1.69 2.69 5.30
C ALA A 159 0.99 2.79 3.94
N PHE A 160 1.59 3.49 2.97
CA PHE A 160 1.04 3.59 1.62
C PHE A 160 0.89 2.21 0.95
N PHE A 161 1.94 1.38 0.96
CA PHE A 161 1.87 0.04 0.38
C PHE A 161 0.94 -0.88 1.18
N GLY A 162 0.93 -0.79 2.51
CA GLY A 162 0.04 -1.55 3.37
C GLY A 162 -1.44 -1.25 3.11
N LEU A 163 -1.80 0.03 2.99
CA LEU A 163 -3.17 0.46 2.68
C LEU A 163 -3.61 -0.01 1.29
N ASN A 164 -2.73 0.06 0.28
CA ASN A 164 -3.03 -0.46 -1.05
C ASN A 164 -3.29 -1.98 -1.01
N LEU A 165 -2.50 -2.74 -0.25
CA LEU A 165 -2.71 -4.18 -0.12
C LEU A 165 -4.07 -4.49 0.52
N VAL A 166 -4.42 -3.79 1.60
CA VAL A 166 -5.73 -3.93 2.27
C VAL A 166 -6.86 -3.62 1.29
N TRP A 167 -6.73 -2.55 0.50
CA TRP A 167 -7.70 -2.19 -0.54
C TRP A 167 -7.91 -3.32 -1.56
N PHE A 168 -6.83 -3.93 -2.08
CA PHE A 168 -6.94 -5.04 -3.02
C PHE A 168 -7.63 -6.28 -2.43
N VAL A 169 -7.45 -6.55 -1.13
CA VAL A 169 -8.15 -7.65 -0.44
C VAL A 169 -9.66 -7.43 -0.40
N PHE A 170 -10.11 -6.18 -0.23
CA PHE A 170 -11.54 -5.85 -0.18
C PHE A 170 -12.20 -5.77 -1.56
N GLU A 171 -11.47 -5.35 -2.61
CA GLU A 171 -12.03 -5.25 -3.96
C GLU A 171 -11.94 -6.57 -4.75
N GLY A 172 -11.12 -7.53 -4.28
CA GLY A 172 -10.85 -8.80 -4.97
C GLY A 172 -11.93 -9.88 -4.88
N ALA A 173 -13.20 -9.54 -4.63
CA ALA A 173 -14.26 -10.52 -4.37
C ALA A 173 -14.56 -11.42 -5.60
N VAL A 174 -14.57 -12.73 -5.38
CA VAL A 174 -15.13 -13.69 -6.34
C VAL A 174 -16.65 -13.71 -6.18
N VAL A 175 -17.37 -13.55 -7.28
CA VAL A 175 -18.83 -13.63 -7.28
C VAL A 175 -19.28 -14.88 -8.03
N THR A 176 -20.09 -15.71 -7.38
CA THR A 176 -20.72 -16.89 -7.99
C THR A 176 -22.23 -16.76 -7.88
N CYS A 177 -22.93 -16.82 -9.00
CA CYS A 177 -24.38 -16.78 -9.06
C CYS A 177 -24.88 -18.13 -9.54
N ARG A 178 -25.69 -18.81 -8.73
CA ARG A 178 -26.30 -20.09 -9.06
C ARG A 178 -27.81 -19.92 -9.16
N PHE A 179 -28.38 -20.25 -10.30
CA PHE A 179 -29.82 -20.32 -10.53
C PHE A 179 -30.21 -21.80 -10.51
N ASP A 180 -31.19 -22.16 -9.69
CA ASP A 180 -31.61 -23.55 -9.50
C ASP A 180 -33.13 -23.65 -9.65
N LYS A 181 -33.59 -24.26 -10.75
CA LYS A 181 -35.01 -24.45 -11.04
C LYS A 181 -35.65 -25.52 -10.17
N THR A 182 -34.87 -26.48 -9.65
CA THR A 182 -35.41 -27.53 -8.77
C THR A 182 -35.76 -26.96 -7.41
N LEU A 183 -34.88 -26.09 -6.88
CA LEU A 183 -35.11 -25.39 -5.62
C LEU A 183 -35.98 -24.13 -5.79
N GLY A 184 -36.19 -23.68 -7.04
CA GLY A 184 -36.91 -22.44 -7.32
C GLY A 184 -36.20 -21.20 -6.77
N SER A 185 -34.88 -21.26 -6.54
CA SER A 185 -34.10 -20.17 -5.95
C SER A 185 -32.81 -19.85 -6.73
N MET A 186 -32.34 -18.63 -6.50
CA MET A 186 -31.08 -18.10 -6.98
C MET A 186 -30.22 -17.72 -5.78
N THR A 187 -28.98 -18.20 -5.78
CA THR A 187 -27.99 -17.92 -4.76
C THR A 187 -26.85 -17.09 -5.35
N THR A 188 -26.58 -15.93 -4.76
CA THR A 188 -25.39 -15.13 -5.03
C THR A 188 -24.41 -15.27 -3.88
N LYS A 189 -23.26 -15.90 -4.13
CA LYS A 189 -22.14 -16.00 -3.18
C LYS A 189 -21.05 -15.01 -3.57
N LYS A 190 -20.76 -14.06 -2.67
CA LYS A 190 -19.60 -13.16 -2.76
C LYS A 190 -18.55 -13.63 -1.77
N GLN A 191 -17.38 -13.97 -2.26
CA GLN A 191 -16.29 -14.52 -1.46
C GLN A 191 -15.05 -13.62 -1.59
N TRP A 192 -14.70 -12.99 -0.48
CA TRP A 192 -13.41 -12.35 -0.26
C TRP A 192 -12.45 -13.37 0.36
N TRP A 193 -11.21 -12.97 0.61
CA TRP A 193 -10.22 -13.85 1.25
C TRP A 193 -10.72 -14.39 2.61
N LEU A 194 -11.28 -13.52 3.46
CA LEU A 194 -11.66 -13.87 4.83
C LEU A 194 -13.17 -13.89 5.09
N VAL A 195 -13.97 -13.34 4.17
CA VAL A 195 -15.41 -13.13 4.38
C VAL A 195 -16.19 -13.73 3.23
N THR A 196 -17.28 -14.42 3.53
CA THR A 196 -18.26 -14.86 2.54
C THR A 196 -19.62 -14.27 2.87
N LYS A 197 -20.26 -13.68 1.86
CA LYS A 197 -21.65 -13.23 1.94
C LYS A 197 -22.48 -13.98 0.91
N THR A 198 -23.50 -14.68 1.39
CA THR A 198 -24.45 -15.40 0.53
C THR A 198 -25.81 -14.72 0.61
N ILE A 199 -26.42 -14.47 -0.54
CA ILE A 199 -27.78 -13.94 -0.65
C ILE A 199 -28.59 -14.93 -1.46
N GLU A 200 -29.72 -15.37 -0.91
CA GLU A 200 -30.67 -16.21 -1.60
C GLU A 200 -31.94 -15.43 -1.95
N LYS A 201 -32.45 -15.65 -3.15
CA LYS A 201 -33.69 -15.04 -3.66
C LYS A 201 -34.50 -16.07 -4.45
N PRO A 202 -35.82 -16.11 -4.32
CA PRO A 202 -36.63 -17.04 -5.09
C PRO A 202 -36.64 -16.63 -6.58
N LEU A 203 -36.59 -17.59 -7.50
CA LEU A 203 -36.54 -17.33 -8.95
C LEU A 203 -37.77 -16.58 -9.45
N ARG A 204 -38.94 -16.84 -8.86
CA ARG A 204 -40.19 -16.15 -9.19
C ARG A 204 -40.17 -14.64 -8.92
N GLU A 205 -39.27 -14.17 -8.06
CA GLU A 205 -39.09 -12.73 -7.84
C GLU A 205 -38.35 -12.07 -9.00
N ILE A 206 -37.64 -12.80 -9.85
CA ILE A 206 -36.90 -12.25 -10.98
C ILE A 206 -37.87 -12.09 -12.15
N VAL A 207 -38.10 -10.84 -12.57
CA VAL A 207 -39.04 -10.52 -13.66
C VAL A 207 -38.33 -10.16 -14.96
N ASP A 208 -37.08 -9.68 -14.88
CA ASP A 208 -36.30 -9.27 -16.05
C ASP A 208 -34.78 -9.33 -15.77
N VAL A 209 -33.98 -9.36 -16.84
CA VAL A 209 -32.51 -9.33 -16.81
C VAL A 209 -32.03 -8.24 -17.76
N GLN A 210 -31.35 -7.23 -17.22
CA GLN A 210 -30.91 -6.06 -17.98
C GLN A 210 -29.40 -5.88 -17.93
N VAL A 211 -28.83 -5.40 -19.04
CA VAL A 211 -27.46 -4.92 -19.08
C VAL A 211 -27.46 -3.42 -18.76
N GLN A 212 -26.77 -3.04 -17.68
CA GLN A 212 -26.58 -1.65 -17.32
C GLN A 212 -25.26 -1.13 -17.83
N GLU A 213 -25.30 0.06 -18.40
CA GLU A 213 -24.13 0.80 -18.87
C GLU A 213 -23.79 1.93 -17.89
N ARG A 214 -22.51 2.16 -17.66
CA ARG A 214 -22.02 3.33 -16.91
C ARG A 214 -20.87 3.98 -17.68
N HIS A 215 -20.98 5.28 -17.90
CA HIS A 215 -19.90 6.07 -18.48
C HIS A 215 -18.86 6.40 -17.41
N THR A 216 -17.59 6.22 -17.77
CA THR A 216 -16.42 6.53 -16.94
C THR A 216 -15.41 7.29 -17.78
N ARG A 217 -14.42 7.93 -17.15
CA ARG A 217 -13.34 8.64 -17.85
C ARG A 217 -12.57 7.75 -18.83
N SER A 218 -12.51 6.44 -18.56
CA SER A 218 -11.82 5.45 -19.39
C SER A 218 -12.74 4.72 -20.38
N GLY A 219 -13.99 5.16 -20.54
CA GLY A 219 -14.97 4.55 -21.45
C GLY A 219 -16.22 4.00 -20.76
N LYS A 220 -16.90 3.04 -21.40
CA LYS A 220 -18.17 2.47 -20.94
C LYS A 220 -17.94 1.15 -20.20
N ILE A 221 -18.59 0.96 -19.05
CA ILE A 221 -18.57 -0.27 -18.26
C ILE A 221 -19.96 -0.89 -18.28
N TYR A 222 -20.02 -2.20 -18.48
CA TYR A 222 -21.27 -2.97 -18.57
C TYR A 222 -21.39 -3.95 -17.40
N ARG A 223 -22.60 -4.12 -16.87
CA ARG A 223 -22.91 -5.14 -15.85
C ARG A 223 -24.29 -5.73 -16.06
N ILE A 224 -24.48 -6.97 -15.60
CA ILE A 224 -25.79 -7.63 -15.61
C ILE A 224 -26.51 -7.34 -14.29
N SER A 225 -27.78 -6.92 -14.38
CA SER A 225 -28.66 -6.71 -13.23
C SER A 225 -29.96 -7.48 -13.42
N LEU A 226 -30.38 -8.17 -12.36
CA LEU A 226 -31.71 -8.75 -12.27
C LEU A 226 -32.68 -7.68 -11.79
N VAL A 227 -33.85 -7.59 -12.43
CA VAL A 227 -34.97 -6.78 -11.96
C VAL A 227 -35.88 -7.70 -11.16
N LEU A 228 -36.16 -7.31 -9.93
CA LEU A 228 -37.07 -8.06 -9.05
C LEU A 228 -38.49 -7.52 -9.18
N ALA A 229 -39.49 -8.34 -8.90
CA ALA A 229 -40.91 -7.96 -8.87
C ALA A 229 -41.20 -6.79 -7.91
N SER A 230 -40.34 -6.61 -6.89
CA SER A 230 -40.37 -5.45 -5.99
C SER A 230 -39.89 -4.13 -6.61
N GLY A 231 -39.47 -4.13 -7.88
CA GLY A 231 -38.80 -3.01 -8.54
C GLY A 231 -37.32 -2.84 -8.17
N LYS A 232 -36.83 -3.54 -7.14
CA LYS A 232 -35.41 -3.51 -6.74
C LYS A 232 -34.54 -4.20 -7.79
N ARG A 233 -33.33 -3.68 -7.98
CA ARG A 233 -32.35 -4.21 -8.92
C ARG A 233 -31.23 -4.92 -8.17
N LEU A 234 -30.97 -6.19 -8.50
CA LEU A 234 -29.88 -6.99 -7.95
C LEU A 234 -28.76 -7.13 -8.99
N SER A 235 -27.67 -6.42 -8.80
CA SER A 235 -26.50 -6.51 -9.70
C SER A 235 -25.72 -7.80 -9.47
N LEU A 236 -25.51 -8.57 -10.54
CA LEU A 236 -24.74 -9.81 -10.51
C LEU A 236 -23.24 -9.56 -10.40
N THR A 237 -22.77 -8.41 -10.86
CA THR A 237 -21.37 -8.00 -10.77
C THR A 237 -21.24 -6.55 -10.29
N PRO A 238 -20.17 -6.22 -9.55
CA PRO A 238 -19.80 -4.83 -9.27
C PRO A 238 -19.40 -4.07 -10.57
N TYR A 239 -19.46 -2.74 -10.53
CA TYR A 239 -18.91 -1.89 -11.59
C TYR A 239 -17.39 -1.83 -11.45
N HIS A 240 -16.71 -2.86 -11.94
CA HIS A 240 -15.27 -2.76 -12.15
C HIS A 240 -14.95 -2.77 -13.63
N PRO A 241 -13.98 -1.95 -14.08
CA PRO A 241 -13.47 -2.01 -15.43
C PRO A 241 -12.82 -3.38 -15.61
N ASN A 242 -13.57 -4.32 -16.18
CA ASN A 242 -13.00 -5.57 -16.65
C ASN A 242 -12.47 -5.31 -18.06
N PRO A 243 -11.14 -5.35 -18.28
CA PRO A 243 -10.53 -5.07 -19.58
C PRO A 243 -11.05 -6.00 -20.71
N GLY A 244 -11.70 -7.12 -20.37
CA GLY A 244 -12.36 -8.01 -21.33
C GLY A 244 -13.88 -7.84 -21.48
N SER A 245 -14.55 -7.01 -20.67
CA SER A 245 -16.02 -6.91 -20.66
C SER A 245 -16.55 -6.09 -21.84
N LYS A 246 -16.78 -6.76 -22.96
CA LYS A 246 -17.46 -6.16 -24.13
C LYS A 246 -18.98 -6.16 -23.92
N LYS A 247 -19.66 -5.10 -24.39
CA LYS A 247 -21.13 -4.99 -24.38
C LYS A 247 -21.78 -6.26 -24.91
N LYS A 248 -21.29 -6.74 -26.07
CA LYS A 248 -21.77 -7.95 -26.74
C LYS A 248 -21.74 -9.19 -25.83
N GLN A 249 -20.62 -9.50 -25.20
CA GLN A 249 -20.50 -10.67 -24.32
C GLN A 249 -21.41 -10.55 -23.08
N THR A 250 -21.56 -9.34 -22.55
CA THR A 250 -22.44 -9.07 -21.40
C THR A 250 -23.91 -9.26 -21.78
N GLN A 251 -24.28 -8.81 -22.99
CA GLN A 251 -25.62 -9.01 -23.55
C GLN A 251 -25.91 -10.49 -23.83
N GLU A 252 -25.00 -11.20 -24.48
CA GLU A 252 -25.14 -12.65 -24.73
C GLU A 252 -25.36 -13.43 -23.44
N THR A 253 -24.66 -13.05 -22.36
CA THR A 253 -24.85 -13.66 -21.04
C THR A 253 -26.21 -13.30 -20.45
N ALA A 254 -26.67 -12.05 -20.58
CA ALA A 254 -27.99 -11.62 -20.10
C ALA A 254 -29.10 -12.37 -20.85
N ASP A 255 -29.06 -12.40 -22.18
CA ASP A 255 -30.02 -13.11 -23.04
C ASP A 255 -30.05 -14.60 -22.70
N PHE A 256 -28.89 -15.18 -22.41
CA PHE A 256 -28.78 -16.57 -21.98
C PHE A 256 -29.49 -16.82 -20.64
N ILE A 257 -29.36 -15.92 -19.66
CA ILE A 257 -30.08 -16.00 -18.37
C ILE A 257 -31.58 -15.84 -18.60
N THR A 258 -32.00 -14.85 -19.41
CA THR A 258 -33.41 -14.60 -19.76
C THR A 258 -34.05 -15.85 -20.34
N LYS A 259 -33.38 -16.46 -21.32
CA LYS A 259 -33.82 -17.72 -21.94
C LYS A 259 -33.82 -18.89 -20.95
N PHE A 260 -32.80 -19.00 -20.10
CA PHE A 260 -32.75 -20.05 -19.08
C PHE A 260 -33.93 -19.93 -18.11
N LEU A 261 -34.30 -18.72 -17.70
CA LEU A 261 -35.39 -18.46 -16.75
C LEU A 261 -36.79 -18.43 -17.39
N ASN A 262 -36.90 -18.61 -18.72
CA ASN A 262 -38.15 -18.47 -19.48
C ASN A 262 -38.85 -17.11 -19.24
N LEU A 263 -38.07 -16.04 -19.13
CA LEU A 263 -38.61 -14.68 -18.99
C LEU A 263 -39.07 -14.19 -20.36
N LYS A 264 -40.20 -13.46 -20.39
CA LYS A 264 -40.64 -12.76 -21.61
C LYS A 264 -39.69 -11.59 -21.84
N ALA A 265 -39.09 -11.49 -23.03
CA ALA A 265 -38.30 -10.33 -23.39
C ALA A 265 -39.22 -9.10 -23.39
N ILE A 266 -38.92 -8.13 -22.54
CA ILE A 266 -39.52 -6.80 -22.63
C ILE A 266 -38.58 -6.00 -23.54
N ASP A 267 -39.05 -5.63 -24.72
CA ASP A 267 -38.28 -4.81 -25.66
C ASP A 267 -37.94 -3.47 -24.99
N ASN A 268 -36.68 -3.31 -24.56
CA ASN A 268 -36.13 -2.05 -24.10
C ASN A 268 -35.70 -1.23 -25.32
N GLN A 269 -36.66 -0.72 -26.09
CA GLN A 269 -36.46 0.55 -26.78
C GLN A 269 -36.99 1.64 -25.85
N GLU A 270 -36.29 2.77 -25.78
CA GLU A 270 -36.70 4.00 -25.08
C GLU A 270 -36.26 4.13 -23.59
N GLN A 271 -34.95 4.26 -23.38
CA GLN A 271 -34.40 5.10 -22.29
C GLN A 271 -33.20 5.91 -22.81
N ASP A 272 -33.44 6.69 -23.87
CA ASP A 272 -32.66 7.88 -24.22
C ASP A 272 -33.56 9.11 -24.00
N PHE A 273 -34.09 9.29 -22.79
CA PHE A 273 -34.63 10.58 -22.37
C PHE A 273 -34.49 10.72 -20.87
N ILE A 274 -33.97 11.88 -20.46
CA ILE A 274 -33.76 12.37 -19.09
C ILE A 274 -32.40 11.98 -18.47
N SER A 275 -31.39 12.75 -18.84
CA SER A 275 -30.61 13.50 -17.85
C SER A 275 -29.81 14.60 -18.55
N GLY A 276 -30.37 15.81 -18.51
CA GLY A 276 -29.58 17.05 -18.42
C GLY A 276 -29.08 17.26 -17.01
#